data_AF-A0AAV8WV83-F1
#
_entry.id   AF-A0AAV8WV83-F1
#
_cell.length_a   1.000
_cell.length_b   1.000
_cell.length_c   1.000
_cell.angle_alpha   90.00
_cell.angle_beta   90.00
_cell.angle_gamma   90.00
#
_symmetry.space_group_name_H-M   'P 1'
#
loop_
_entity.id
_entity.type
_entity.pdbx_description
1 polymer ?
#
loop_
_entity_poly.entity_id
_entity_poly.type
_entity_poly.pdbx_seq_one_letter_code
_entity_poly.pdbx_strand_id
1 'polypeptide(L)'
;MLTEPNGIVLNSMVYTGALDDSGGKGHTKKVVLNLLKDYFGSGHSVYMDNFYNSYELANDLTKRETYCTGTLSKKRKNNPEEVVVKKLKKGETVARYANNTMIGKWKDKRDVLYISNEYQNDMVEYVDKRNRTKEKPVPIFHYNKHMGGVDRQYQLNSYYSCERKYIRWYKKLGIHFFQLMLLNAYLLHKKYSGKKMSMYDFRMSLLSSLLHIEETKRPVQRDTPQHVLTKIDAVRSDGRVKKEALRRMLQKQN
;
A
#
# COMPACT_ATOMS: atom_id res chain seq x y z
N MET A 1 6.48 9.49 0.64
CA MET A 1 7.46 8.46 1.03
C MET A 1 7.74 7.58 -0.18
N LEU A 2 8.98 7.12 -0.33
CA LEU A 2 9.42 6.14 -1.30
C LEU A 2 9.74 4.85 -0.54
N THR A 3 9.22 3.72 -1.01
CA THR A 3 9.37 2.43 -0.34
C THR A 3 9.71 1.32 -1.33
N GLU A 4 10.39 0.30 -0.86
CA GLU A 4 10.47 -0.98 -1.55
C GLU A 4 9.10 -1.69 -1.52
N PRO A 5 8.82 -2.61 -2.46
CA PRO A 5 7.57 -3.37 -2.47
C PRO A 5 7.31 -4.17 -1.18
N ASN A 6 8.36 -4.53 -0.43
CA ASN A 6 8.26 -5.25 0.85
C ASN A 6 7.86 -4.33 2.03
N GLY A 7 7.85 -3.00 1.84
CA GLY A 7 7.49 -2.01 2.85
C GLY A 7 8.67 -1.29 3.53
N ILE A 8 9.93 -1.59 3.17
CA ILE A 8 11.09 -0.84 3.66
C ILE A 8 11.02 0.59 3.12
N VAL A 9 11.13 1.58 4.00
CA VAL A 9 11.16 2.99 3.61
C VAL A 9 12.56 3.39 3.18
N LEU A 10 12.68 3.85 1.94
CA LEU A 10 13.93 4.27 1.32
C LEU A 10 14.17 5.76 1.48
N ASN A 11 13.12 6.56 1.30
CA ASN A 11 13.20 8.01 1.40
C ASN A 11 11.85 8.59 1.85
N SER A 12 11.87 9.72 2.54
CA SER A 12 10.66 10.39 3.03
C SER A 12 10.86 11.90 3.02
N MET A 13 9.83 12.61 2.60
CA MET A 13 9.77 14.06 2.61
C MET A 13 8.48 14.48 3.31
N VAL A 14 8.58 15.48 4.18
CA VAL A 14 7.44 16.06 4.89
C VAL A 14 6.89 17.20 4.05
N TYR A 15 5.61 17.11 3.70
CA TYR A 15 4.93 18.19 3.01
C TYR A 15 4.64 19.34 3.98
N THR A 16 5.22 20.51 3.73
CA THR A 16 5.07 21.71 4.59
C THR A 16 4.10 22.75 4.03
N GLY A 17 3.42 22.46 2.92
CA GLY A 17 2.42 23.33 2.31
C GLY A 17 2.96 24.17 1.15
N ALA A 18 2.38 25.35 0.94
CA ALA A 18 2.66 26.20 -0.22
C ALA A 18 4.06 26.85 -0.22
N LEU A 19 4.71 26.93 0.94
CA LEU A 19 6.05 27.52 1.12
C LEU A 19 7.18 26.49 0.94
N ASP A 20 6.85 25.24 0.64
CA ASP A 20 7.83 24.19 0.35
C ASP A 20 8.51 24.48 -1.01
N ASP A 21 9.81 24.20 -1.15
CA ASP A 21 10.53 24.26 -2.45
C ASP A 21 9.90 23.32 -3.49
N SER A 22 9.29 22.24 -2.98
CA SER A 22 8.50 21.32 -3.77
C SER A 22 7.12 21.87 -4.12
N GLY A 23 6.65 22.94 -3.48
CA GLY A 23 5.35 23.57 -3.68
C GLY A 23 5.16 24.23 -5.06
N GLY A 24 3.91 24.62 -5.32
CA GLY A 24 3.51 25.36 -6.52
C GLY A 24 3.24 24.51 -7.76
N LYS A 25 3.31 25.13 -8.95
CA LYS A 25 3.02 24.47 -10.23
C LYS A 25 4.03 23.34 -10.46
N GLY A 26 3.52 22.14 -10.76
CA GLY A 26 4.37 20.96 -10.94
C GLY A 26 4.81 20.28 -9.63
N HIS A 27 4.20 20.60 -8.49
CA HIS A 27 4.52 19.99 -7.18
C HIS A 27 4.69 18.47 -7.23
N THR A 28 3.72 17.77 -7.82
CA THR A 28 3.75 16.30 -7.97
C THR A 28 5.03 15.78 -8.64
N LYS A 29 5.52 16.47 -9.68
CA LYS A 29 6.76 16.14 -10.38
C LYS A 29 7.98 16.38 -9.48
N LYS A 30 8.05 17.55 -8.83
CA LYS A 30 9.15 17.90 -7.92
C LYS A 30 9.30 16.89 -6.78
N VAL A 31 8.18 16.50 -6.15
CA VAL A 31 8.17 15.50 -5.06
C VAL A 31 8.76 14.18 -5.53
N VAL A 32 8.33 13.66 -6.69
CA VAL A 32 8.85 12.41 -7.23
C VAL A 32 10.35 12.51 -7.52
N LEU A 33 10.79 13.60 -8.16
CA LEU A 33 12.20 13.79 -8.49
C LEU A 33 13.09 13.92 -7.25
N ASN A 34 12.62 14.60 -6.20
CA ASN A 34 13.34 14.72 -4.94
C ASN A 34 13.44 13.38 -4.21
N LEU A 35 12.36 12.59 -4.17
CA LEU A 35 12.37 11.28 -3.52
C LEU A 35 13.29 10.29 -4.23
N LEU A 36 13.41 10.38 -5.56
CA LEU A 36 14.23 9.49 -6.40
C LEU A 36 15.65 10.01 -6.65
N LYS A 37 16.04 11.17 -6.12
CA LYS A 37 17.29 11.86 -6.45
C LYS A 37 18.52 10.95 -6.40
N ASP A 38 18.60 10.09 -5.39
CA ASP A 38 19.74 9.20 -5.15
C ASP A 38 19.59 7.81 -5.81
N TYR A 39 18.53 7.61 -6.60
CA TYR A 39 18.17 6.33 -7.23
C TYR A 39 18.13 6.39 -8.76
N PHE A 40 18.48 7.53 -9.37
CA PHE A 40 18.57 7.68 -10.82
C PHE A 40 19.80 6.96 -11.41
N GLY A 41 19.79 6.67 -12.72
CA GLY A 41 20.95 6.09 -13.42
C GLY A 41 21.19 4.59 -13.16
N SER A 42 20.18 3.87 -12.66
CA SER A 42 20.33 2.46 -12.26
C SER A 42 19.25 1.55 -12.86
N GLY A 43 18.40 2.07 -13.77
CA GLY A 43 17.36 1.27 -14.41
C GLY A 43 16.22 0.86 -13.48
N HIS A 44 16.01 1.57 -12.37
CA HIS A 44 14.96 1.23 -11.41
C HIS A 44 13.55 1.44 -11.99
N SER A 45 12.61 0.59 -11.58
CA SER A 45 11.18 0.72 -11.88
C SER A 45 10.41 1.32 -10.71
N VAL A 46 9.90 2.55 -10.88
CA VAL A 46 9.03 3.20 -9.91
C VAL A 46 7.56 2.95 -10.22
N TYR A 47 6.81 2.55 -9.20
CA TYR A 47 5.36 2.36 -9.29
C TYR A 47 4.67 3.46 -8.50
N MET A 48 3.75 4.19 -9.14
CA MET A 48 3.12 5.37 -8.54
C MET A 48 1.63 5.45 -8.81
N ASP A 49 0.89 6.08 -7.91
CA ASP A 49 -0.55 6.32 -8.08
C ASP A 49 -0.82 7.47 -9.07
N ASN A 50 -2.07 7.57 -9.52
CA ASN A 50 -2.57 8.56 -10.47
C ASN A 50 -2.27 10.02 -10.08
N PHE A 51 -2.10 10.30 -8.78
CA PHE A 51 -1.79 11.64 -8.27
C PHE A 51 -0.38 12.09 -8.63
N TYR A 52 0.55 11.17 -8.93
CA TYR A 52 1.92 11.52 -9.32
C TYR A 52 2.17 11.35 -10.82
N ASN A 53 1.52 10.36 -11.45
CA ASN A 53 1.74 10.05 -12.85
C ASN A 53 1.31 11.16 -13.82
N SER A 54 2.19 11.43 -14.79
CA SER A 54 1.93 12.29 -15.95
C SER A 54 2.86 11.94 -17.10
N TYR A 55 2.46 12.25 -18.33
CA TYR A 55 3.29 12.01 -19.52
C TYR A 55 4.63 12.76 -19.47
N GLU A 56 4.61 14.02 -19.02
CA GLU A 56 5.82 14.84 -18.89
C GLU A 56 6.81 14.23 -17.90
N LEU A 57 6.32 13.80 -16.72
CA LEU A 57 7.16 13.14 -15.71
C LEU A 57 7.74 11.82 -16.24
N ALA A 58 6.95 11.01 -16.94
CA ALA A 58 7.41 9.74 -17.50
C ALA A 58 8.60 9.94 -18.45
N ASN A 59 8.53 10.92 -19.36
CA ASN A 59 9.63 11.25 -20.26
C ASN A 59 10.88 11.74 -19.52
N ASP A 60 10.71 12.53 -18.46
CA ASP A 60 11.84 13.00 -17.66
C ASP A 60 12.51 11.91 -16.82
N LEU A 61 11.74 10.91 -16.38
CA LEU A 61 12.28 9.71 -15.72
C LEU A 61 13.01 8.81 -16.71
N THR A 62 12.49 8.64 -17.94
CA THR A 62 13.19 7.91 -19.00
C THR A 62 14.57 8.50 -19.28
N LYS A 63 14.69 9.84 -19.34
CA LYS A 63 15.97 10.54 -19.51
C LYS A 63 16.96 10.34 -18.34
N ARG A 64 16.48 9.87 -17.20
CA ARG A 64 17.25 9.58 -15.98
C ARG A 64 17.41 8.08 -15.74
N GLU A 65 17.22 7.28 -16.79
CA GLU A 65 17.32 5.82 -16.74
C GLU A 65 16.46 5.23 -15.62
N THR A 66 15.23 5.72 -15.51
CA THR A 66 14.25 5.27 -14.52
C THR A 66 12.92 5.00 -15.20
N TYR A 67 12.42 3.79 -15.00
CA TYR A 67 11.13 3.38 -15.51
C TYR A 67 10.02 3.77 -14.55
N CYS A 68 8.86 4.10 -15.07
CA CYS A 68 7.66 4.40 -14.29
C CYS A 68 6.46 3.61 -14.83
N THR A 69 5.64 3.10 -13.92
CA THR A 69 4.41 2.41 -14.26
C THR A 69 3.31 2.73 -13.25
N GLY A 70 2.11 3.04 -13.73
CA GLY A 70 0.95 3.08 -12.85
C GLY A 70 -0.32 3.64 -13.46
N THR A 71 -1.29 3.92 -12.59
CA THR A 71 -2.57 4.48 -13.04
C THR A 71 -2.42 5.95 -13.41
N LEU A 72 -3.22 6.43 -14.36
CA LEU A 72 -3.14 7.80 -14.89
C LEU A 72 -4.48 8.50 -14.73
N SER A 73 -4.48 9.73 -14.21
CA SER A 73 -5.70 10.52 -14.11
C SER A 73 -6.12 11.04 -15.49
N LYS A 74 -7.41 10.89 -15.83
CA LYS A 74 -8.00 11.41 -17.07
C LYS A 74 -7.83 12.93 -17.22
N LYS A 75 -7.71 13.66 -16.10
CA LYS A 75 -7.57 15.12 -16.05
C LYS A 75 -6.14 15.60 -16.34
N ARG A 76 -5.17 14.70 -16.56
CA ARG A 76 -3.79 15.09 -16.89
C ARG A 76 -3.72 15.65 -18.31
N LYS A 77 -2.83 16.63 -18.48
CA LYS A 77 -2.50 17.19 -19.79
C LYS A 77 -1.76 16.15 -20.63
N ASN A 78 -1.89 16.28 -21.95
CA ASN A 78 -1.19 15.46 -22.96
C ASN A 78 -1.59 13.97 -22.94
N ASN A 79 -2.74 13.63 -22.37
CA ASN A 79 -3.33 12.32 -22.57
C ASN A 79 -3.90 12.25 -24.00
N PRO A 80 -3.64 11.17 -24.77
CA PRO A 80 -4.19 11.02 -26.11
C PRO A 80 -5.72 10.91 -26.06
N GLU A 81 -6.43 11.85 -26.69
CA GLU A 81 -7.90 11.91 -26.68
C GLU A 81 -8.53 10.64 -27.24
N GLU A 82 -7.94 10.09 -28.30
CA GLU A 82 -8.35 8.82 -28.90
C GLU A 82 -8.45 7.69 -27.87
N VAL A 83 -7.49 7.60 -26.94
CA VAL A 83 -7.46 6.58 -25.89
C VAL A 83 -8.48 6.92 -24.80
N VAL A 84 -8.54 8.17 -24.37
CA VAL A 84 -9.41 8.59 -23.25
C VAL A 84 -10.89 8.43 -23.60
N VAL A 85 -11.29 8.83 -24.81
CA VAL A 85 -12.68 8.85 -25.28
C VAL A 85 -13.16 7.49 -25.78
N LYS A 86 -12.26 6.60 -26.23
CA LYS A 86 -12.63 5.27 -26.77
C LYS A 86 -13.55 4.52 -25.79
N LYS A 87 -14.71 4.09 -26.30
CA LYS A 87 -15.59 3.16 -25.59
C LYS A 87 -15.06 1.75 -25.80
N LEU A 88 -14.82 1.04 -24.70
CA LEU A 88 -14.27 -0.30 -24.68
C LEU A 88 -15.29 -1.28 -24.09
N LYS A 89 -15.35 -2.49 -24.64
CA LYS A 89 -16.03 -3.62 -24.00
C LYS A 89 -15.15 -4.15 -22.87
N LYS A 90 -15.76 -4.86 -21.91
CA LYS A 90 -15.02 -5.46 -20.79
C LYS A 90 -13.97 -6.44 -21.32
N GLY A 91 -12.75 -6.33 -20.84
CA GLY A 91 -11.59 -7.10 -21.29
C GLY A 91 -10.74 -6.39 -22.35
N GLU A 92 -11.30 -5.42 -23.09
CA GLU A 92 -10.57 -4.73 -24.15
C GLU A 92 -9.58 -3.71 -23.59
N THR A 93 -8.48 -3.53 -24.31
CA THR A 93 -7.46 -2.52 -24.08
C THR A 93 -7.15 -1.74 -25.35
N VAL A 94 -6.79 -0.47 -25.21
CA VAL A 94 -6.26 0.38 -26.29
C VAL A 94 -5.10 1.18 -25.76
N ALA A 95 -4.04 1.35 -26.56
CA ALA A 95 -2.88 2.13 -26.17
C ALA A 95 -2.34 3.00 -27.32
N ARG A 96 -1.60 4.03 -26.93
CA ARG A 96 -0.77 4.86 -27.81
C ARG A 96 0.61 5.01 -27.19
N TYR A 97 1.61 5.13 -28.06
CA TYR A 97 3.01 5.22 -27.70
C TYR A 97 3.58 6.52 -28.25
N ALA A 98 4.37 7.20 -27.45
CA ALA A 98 5.15 8.36 -27.85
C ALA A 98 6.39 8.47 -26.96
N ASN A 99 7.56 8.72 -27.54
CA ASN A 99 8.83 8.91 -26.82
C ASN A 99 9.11 7.80 -25.77
N ASN A 100 8.95 6.54 -26.16
CA ASN A 100 9.10 5.35 -25.31
C ASN A 100 8.15 5.30 -24.10
N THR A 101 7.13 6.16 -24.07
CA THR A 101 6.07 6.15 -23.05
C THR A 101 4.76 5.71 -23.68
N MET A 102 4.13 4.72 -23.07
CA MET A 102 2.81 4.23 -23.42
C MET A 102 1.75 4.81 -22.50
N ILE A 103 0.64 5.27 -23.07
CA ILE A 103 -0.60 5.53 -22.35
C ILE A 103 -1.68 4.57 -22.86
N GLY A 104 -2.24 3.79 -21.95
CA GLY A 104 -3.25 2.78 -22.24
C GLY A 104 -4.53 2.98 -21.45
N LYS A 105 -5.64 2.51 -22.01
CA LYS A 105 -6.94 2.41 -21.35
C LYS A 105 -7.44 0.98 -21.45
N TRP A 106 -7.81 0.42 -20.30
CA TRP A 106 -8.35 -0.93 -20.19
C TRP A 106 -9.70 -0.90 -19.47
N LYS A 107 -10.61 -1.79 -19.87
CA LYS A 107 -11.93 -1.92 -19.26
C LYS A 107 -12.03 -3.21 -18.45
N ASP A 108 -12.02 -3.08 -17.13
CA ASP A 108 -12.51 -4.15 -16.24
C ASP A 108 -13.98 -3.88 -15.87
N LYS A 109 -14.32 -3.74 -14.59
CA LYS A 109 -15.62 -3.22 -14.15
C LYS A 109 -15.78 -1.74 -14.48
N ARG A 110 -14.67 -1.00 -14.47
CA ARG A 110 -14.57 0.44 -14.79
C ARG A 110 -13.39 0.66 -15.72
N ASP A 111 -13.39 1.80 -16.39
CA ASP A 111 -12.25 2.22 -17.21
C ASP A 111 -11.06 2.53 -16.29
N VAL A 112 -9.91 1.94 -16.60
CA VAL A 112 -8.63 2.21 -15.96
C VAL A 112 -7.71 2.78 -17.03
N LEU A 113 -7.30 4.03 -16.85
CA LEU A 113 -6.24 4.65 -17.64
C LEU A 113 -4.92 4.43 -16.91
N TYR A 114 -3.86 4.10 -17.65
CA TYR A 114 -2.54 3.82 -17.12
C TYR A 114 -1.44 4.32 -18.04
N ILE A 115 -0.25 4.43 -17.48
CA ILE A 115 0.96 4.87 -18.14
C ILE A 115 2.09 3.90 -17.80
N SER A 116 2.96 3.62 -18.77
CA SER A 116 4.21 2.88 -18.55
C SER A 116 5.24 3.25 -19.60
N ASN A 117 6.51 3.32 -19.23
CA ASN A 117 7.64 3.41 -20.16
C ASN A 117 8.53 2.14 -20.13
N GLU A 118 8.05 1.07 -19.49
CA GLU A 118 8.75 -0.20 -19.32
C GLU A 118 8.05 -1.34 -20.06
N TYR A 119 6.72 -1.37 -19.96
CA TYR A 119 5.90 -2.49 -20.43
C TYR A 119 5.07 -2.13 -21.65
N GLN A 120 4.83 -3.12 -22.50
CA GLN A 120 3.94 -3.03 -23.66
C GLN A 120 2.48 -3.30 -23.29
N ASN A 121 1.57 -3.02 -24.22
CA ASN A 121 0.12 -3.22 -24.06
C ASN A 121 -0.34 -4.68 -24.26
N ASP A 122 0.42 -5.64 -23.75
CA ASP A 122 0.05 -7.04 -23.87
C ASP A 122 -0.91 -7.44 -22.75
N MET A 123 -1.78 -8.40 -23.03
CA MET A 123 -2.71 -8.96 -22.06
C MET A 123 -2.08 -10.21 -21.43
N VAL A 124 -2.13 -10.30 -20.10
CA VAL A 124 -1.64 -11.44 -19.33
C VAL A 124 -2.76 -12.03 -18.50
N GLU A 125 -2.86 -13.36 -18.56
CA GLU A 125 -3.72 -14.13 -17.69
C GLU A 125 -3.22 -14.14 -16.25
N TYR A 126 -4.14 -14.01 -15.31
CA TYR A 126 -3.86 -14.14 -13.90
C TYR A 126 -5.04 -14.80 -13.20
N VAL A 127 -4.74 -15.50 -12.09
CA VAL A 127 -5.75 -16.10 -11.23
C VAL A 127 -6.14 -15.11 -10.14
N ASP A 128 -7.43 -14.75 -10.10
CA ASP A 128 -8.00 -13.91 -9.04
C ASP A 128 -8.05 -14.68 -7.71
N LYS A 129 -8.21 -13.98 -6.58
CA LYS A 129 -8.36 -14.57 -5.22
C LYS A 129 -9.52 -15.56 -5.08
N ARG A 130 -10.42 -15.60 -6.06
CA ARG A 130 -11.57 -16.51 -6.14
C ARG A 130 -11.34 -17.68 -7.13
N ASN A 131 -10.08 -17.98 -7.47
CA ASN A 131 -9.70 -19.02 -8.44
C ASN A 131 -10.37 -18.87 -9.81
N ARG A 132 -10.49 -17.63 -10.29
CA ARG A 132 -11.01 -17.35 -11.64
C ARG A 132 -9.89 -16.81 -12.50
N THR A 133 -9.69 -17.41 -13.66
CA THR A 133 -8.79 -16.89 -14.70
C THR A 133 -9.39 -15.64 -15.31
N LYS A 134 -8.59 -14.59 -15.38
CA LYS A 134 -8.93 -13.29 -15.98
C LYS A 134 -7.70 -12.74 -16.66
N GLU A 135 -7.91 -11.82 -17.59
CA GLU A 135 -6.82 -11.12 -18.25
C GLU A 135 -6.75 -9.66 -17.79
N LYS A 136 -5.53 -9.10 -17.76
CA LYS A 136 -5.30 -7.67 -17.61
C LYS A 136 -4.01 -7.25 -18.35
N PRO A 137 -3.84 -5.96 -18.68
CA PRO A 137 -2.61 -5.49 -19.29
C PRO A 137 -1.39 -5.72 -18.40
N VAL A 138 -0.24 -6.07 -19.00
CA VAL A 138 1.05 -6.28 -18.31
C VAL A 138 1.39 -5.13 -17.34
N PRO A 139 1.33 -3.84 -17.71
CA PRO A 139 1.66 -2.78 -16.77
C PRO A 139 0.73 -2.74 -15.54
N ILE A 140 -0.55 -3.07 -15.71
CA ILE A 140 -1.50 -3.15 -14.59
C ILE A 140 -1.20 -4.36 -13.69
N PHE A 141 -0.73 -5.47 -14.28
CA PHE A 141 -0.28 -6.63 -13.53
C PHE A 141 0.91 -6.29 -12.63
N HIS A 142 1.95 -5.68 -13.20
CA HIS A 142 3.15 -5.25 -12.46
C HIS A 142 2.84 -4.16 -11.44
N TYR A 143 1.99 -3.19 -11.78
CA TYR A 143 1.51 -2.17 -10.85
C TYR A 143 0.86 -2.76 -9.60
N ASN A 144 -0.10 -3.66 -9.78
CA ASN A 144 -0.80 -4.28 -8.65
C ASN A 144 0.12 -5.14 -7.76
N LYS A 145 1.19 -5.70 -8.34
CA LYS A 145 2.19 -6.49 -7.62
C LYS A 145 3.06 -5.62 -6.70
N HIS A 146 3.43 -4.41 -7.13
CA HIS A 146 4.48 -3.61 -6.46
C HIS A 146 3.99 -2.38 -5.68
N MET A 147 2.77 -1.86 -5.93
CA MET A 147 2.28 -0.64 -5.25
C MET A 147 2.07 -0.74 -3.74
N GLY A 148 1.94 -1.96 -3.19
CA GLY A 148 1.54 -2.18 -1.80
C GLY A 148 2.60 -1.84 -0.74
N GLY A 149 3.79 -1.37 -1.11
CA GLY A 149 4.87 -1.09 -0.15
C GLY A 149 4.49 -0.05 0.90
N VAL A 150 3.94 1.10 0.46
CA VAL A 150 3.52 2.19 1.34
C VAL A 150 2.37 1.75 2.27
N ASP A 151 1.35 1.08 1.72
CA ASP A 151 0.20 0.60 2.49
C ASP A 151 0.61 -0.43 3.56
N ARG A 152 1.56 -1.32 3.24
CA ARG A 152 2.11 -2.29 4.21
C ARG A 152 2.79 -1.59 5.37
N GLN A 153 3.57 -0.54 5.09
CA GLN A 153 4.23 0.24 6.12
C GLN A 153 3.20 0.93 7.03
N TYR A 154 2.18 1.57 6.45
CA TYR A 154 1.10 2.19 7.23
C TYR A 154 0.33 1.17 8.08
N GLN A 155 0.04 -0.01 7.51
CA GLN A 155 -0.61 -1.09 8.24
C GLN A 155 0.24 -1.58 9.42
N LEU A 156 1.54 -1.78 9.22
CA LEU A 156 2.43 -2.21 10.31
C LEU A 156 2.55 -1.14 11.41
N ASN A 157 2.54 0.14 11.02
CA ASN A 157 2.60 1.24 11.99
C ASN A 157 1.32 1.36 12.81
N SER A 158 0.15 1.06 12.23
CA SER A 158 -1.14 1.22 12.91
C SER A 158 -1.34 0.22 14.05
N TYR A 159 -0.76 -0.99 13.97
CA TYR A 159 -0.84 -1.99 15.04
C TYR A 159 -0.18 -1.54 16.34
N TYR A 160 0.86 -0.72 16.26
CA TYR A 160 1.64 -0.27 17.41
C TYR A 160 1.92 1.24 17.32
N SER A 161 0.85 2.02 17.18
CA SER A 161 0.93 3.47 17.11
C SER A 161 1.40 4.07 18.44
N CYS A 162 2.35 5.00 18.36
CA CYS A 162 2.86 5.78 19.47
C CYS A 162 2.30 7.22 19.46
N GLU A 163 1.30 7.50 18.62
CA GLU A 163 0.69 8.82 18.49
C GLU A 163 -0.22 9.12 19.68
N ARG A 164 0.10 10.20 20.43
CA ARG A 164 -0.76 10.68 21.53
C ARG A 164 -1.45 11.99 21.14
N LYS A 165 -2.70 12.15 21.55
CA LYS A 165 -3.55 13.32 21.20
C LYS A 165 -2.89 14.66 21.57
N TYR A 166 -2.36 14.75 22.78
CA TYR A 166 -1.91 16.01 23.42
C TYR A 166 -0.44 16.40 23.14
N ILE A 167 0.22 15.77 22.16
CA ILE A 167 1.61 16.09 21.79
C ILE A 167 1.64 17.15 20.69
N ARG A 168 2.56 18.12 20.78
CA ARG A 168 2.80 19.13 19.73
C ARG A 168 3.20 18.46 18.40
N TRP A 169 2.75 19.00 17.27
CA TRP A 169 2.86 18.35 15.95
C TRP A 169 4.30 17.94 15.56
N TYR A 170 5.31 18.76 15.83
CA TYR A 170 6.71 18.46 15.48
C TYR A 170 7.28 17.29 16.30
N LYS A 171 6.79 17.09 17.55
CA LYS A 171 7.15 15.92 18.36
C LYS A 171 6.49 14.65 17.80
N LYS A 172 5.26 14.74 17.27
CA LYS A 172 4.61 13.61 16.57
C LYS A 172 5.42 13.19 15.36
N LEU A 173 5.94 14.17 14.61
CA LEU A 173 6.82 13.92 13.47
C LEU A 173 8.11 13.19 13.89
N GLY A 174 8.77 13.63 14.97
CA GLY A 174 9.93 12.93 15.52
C GLY A 174 9.63 11.48 15.93
N ILE A 175 8.53 11.25 16.66
CA ILE A 175 8.09 9.91 17.05
C ILE A 175 7.83 9.04 15.81
N HIS A 176 7.21 9.61 14.77
CA HIS A 176 6.95 8.89 13.52
C HIS A 176 8.25 8.41 12.87
N PHE A 177 9.29 9.23 12.81
CA PHE A 177 10.58 8.81 12.26
C PHE A 177 11.22 7.68 13.05
N PHE A 178 11.15 7.70 14.39
CA PHE A 178 11.61 6.56 15.21
C PHE A 178 10.82 5.29 14.91
N GLN A 179 9.50 5.39 14.72
CA GLN A 179 8.68 4.25 14.30
C GLN A 179 9.09 3.73 12.91
N LEU A 180 9.40 4.61 11.96
CA LEU A 180 9.89 4.21 10.63
C LEU A 180 11.22 3.46 10.73
N MET A 181 12.17 3.97 11.52
CA MET A 181 13.46 3.31 11.73
C MET A 181 13.29 1.93 12.37
N LEU A 182 12.46 1.82 13.39
CA LEU A 182 12.14 0.55 14.05
C LEU A 182 11.50 -0.47 13.08
N LEU A 183 10.58 -0.02 12.24
CA LEU A 183 9.93 -0.85 11.23
C LEU A 183 10.93 -1.33 10.17
N ASN A 184 11.79 -0.44 9.68
CA ASN A 184 12.85 -0.79 8.75
C ASN A 184 13.80 -1.84 9.37
N ALA A 185 14.24 -1.63 10.63
CA ALA A 185 15.08 -2.60 11.34
C ALA A 185 14.39 -3.96 11.49
N TYR A 186 13.10 -3.98 11.83
CA TYR A 186 12.31 -5.22 11.92
C TYR A 186 12.21 -5.94 10.57
N LEU A 187 11.93 -5.21 9.48
CA LEU A 187 11.85 -5.79 8.14
C LEU A 187 13.20 -6.35 7.67
N LEU A 188 14.30 -5.66 7.96
CA LEU A 188 15.66 -6.14 7.69
C LEU A 188 15.99 -7.39 8.51
N HIS A 189 15.68 -7.40 9.80
CA HIS A 189 15.85 -8.58 10.64
C HIS A 189 15.06 -9.78 10.09
N LYS A 190 13.80 -9.56 9.70
CA LYS A 190 12.97 -10.61 9.10
C LYS A 190 13.54 -11.14 7.77
N LYS A 191 14.22 -10.30 7.00
CA LYS A 191 14.83 -10.66 5.71
C LYS A 191 16.12 -11.46 5.88
N TYR A 192 16.97 -11.12 6.85
CA TYR A 192 18.34 -11.65 6.94
C TYR A 192 18.62 -12.56 8.15
N SER A 193 17.85 -12.48 9.24
CA SER A 193 18.14 -13.22 10.47
C SER A 193 17.83 -14.72 10.39
N GLY A 194 17.00 -15.15 9.43
CA GLY A 194 16.50 -16.53 9.32
C GLY A 194 15.54 -16.95 10.45
N LYS A 195 15.56 -16.28 11.60
CA LYS A 195 14.66 -16.49 12.73
C LYS A 195 13.35 -15.72 12.54
N LYS A 196 12.23 -16.44 12.56
CA LYS A 196 10.90 -15.85 12.55
C LYS A 196 10.60 -15.27 13.92
N MET A 197 10.59 -13.95 14.02
CA MET A 197 10.24 -13.21 15.23
C MET A 197 9.01 -12.35 14.95
N SER A 198 8.07 -12.30 15.89
CA SER A 198 6.92 -11.40 15.78
C SER A 198 7.38 -9.95 15.98
N MET A 199 6.62 -8.99 15.44
CA MET A 199 6.93 -7.57 15.65
C MET A 199 6.92 -7.18 17.14
N TYR A 200 6.05 -7.82 17.94
CA TYR A 200 6.02 -7.63 19.39
C TYR A 200 7.33 -8.07 20.05
N ASP A 201 7.76 -9.31 19.79
CA ASP A 201 8.98 -9.85 20.39
C ASP A 201 10.21 -9.07 19.97
N PHE A 202 10.26 -8.63 18.71
CA PHE A 202 11.34 -7.78 18.22
C PHE A 202 11.41 -6.46 18.98
N ARG A 203 10.26 -5.84 19.26
CA ARG A 203 10.21 -4.60 20.06
C ARG A 203 10.61 -4.84 21.50
N MET A 204 10.16 -5.94 22.11
CA MET A 204 10.53 -6.28 23.49
C MET A 204 12.03 -6.55 23.61
N SER A 205 12.60 -7.33 22.69
CA SER A 205 14.05 -7.59 22.65
C SER A 205 14.85 -6.30 22.48
N LEU A 206 14.40 -5.39 21.59
CA LEU A 206 15.03 -4.09 21.44
C LEU A 206 14.95 -3.26 22.73
N LEU A 207 13.78 -3.21 23.38
CA LEU A 207 13.61 -2.48 24.64
C LEU A 207 14.48 -3.05 25.76
N SER A 208 14.53 -4.37 25.90
CA SER A 208 15.42 -5.05 26.85
C SER A 208 16.88 -4.72 26.59
N SER A 209 17.31 -4.69 25.32
CA SER A 209 18.69 -4.32 24.96
C SER A 209 19.04 -2.86 25.24
N LEU A 210 18.09 -1.93 25.01
CA LEU A 210 18.31 -0.49 25.16
C LEU A 210 18.20 -0.01 26.61
N LEU A 211 17.35 -0.67 27.42
CA LEU A 211 17.07 -0.28 28.80
C LEU A 211 17.75 -1.18 29.83
N HIS A 212 18.47 -2.22 29.38
CA HIS A 212 19.06 -3.25 30.24
C HIS A 212 18.04 -3.91 31.19
N ILE A 213 16.80 -4.07 30.72
CA ILE A 213 15.71 -4.68 31.48
C ILE A 213 15.66 -6.18 31.13
N GLU A 214 15.73 -7.04 32.15
CA GLU A 214 15.53 -8.47 31.95
C GLU A 214 14.16 -8.77 31.33
N GLU A 215 14.13 -9.66 30.34
CA GLU A 215 12.89 -10.01 29.65
C GLU A 215 11.86 -10.56 30.64
N THR A 216 10.80 -9.80 30.89
CA THR A 216 9.64 -10.33 31.59
C THR A 216 8.94 -11.32 30.67
N LYS A 217 8.89 -12.59 31.09
CA LYS A 217 8.15 -13.64 30.37
C LYS A 217 6.74 -13.11 30.11
N ARG A 218 6.23 -13.29 28.88
CA ARG A 218 4.85 -12.94 28.52
C ARG A 218 3.92 -13.44 29.63
N PRO A 219 2.93 -12.65 30.08
CA PRO A 219 1.81 -13.24 30.80
C PRO A 219 1.29 -14.37 29.91
N VAL A 220 1.26 -15.59 30.45
CA VAL A 220 0.65 -16.74 29.75
C VAL A 220 -0.68 -16.24 29.21
N GLN A 221 -0.94 -16.46 27.91
CA GLN A 221 -2.28 -16.26 27.36
C GLN A 221 -3.19 -17.06 28.29
N ARG A 222 -3.96 -16.37 29.14
CA ARG A 222 -5.04 -17.03 29.86
C ARG A 222 -5.87 -17.66 28.76
N ASP A 223 -6.19 -18.95 28.90
CA ASP A 223 -7.17 -19.61 28.05
C ASP A 223 -8.45 -18.79 28.12
N THR A 224 -8.61 -17.82 27.23
CA THR A 224 -9.87 -17.12 27.09
C THR A 224 -10.79 -18.15 26.47
N PRO A 225 -11.91 -18.50 27.15
CA PRO A 225 -12.81 -19.50 26.63
C PRO A 225 -13.17 -19.12 25.20
N GLN A 226 -12.87 -20.03 24.28
CA GLN A 226 -13.07 -19.83 22.86
C GLN A 226 -14.55 -19.51 22.66
N HIS A 227 -14.86 -18.34 22.11
CA HIS A 227 -16.24 -17.94 21.90
C HIS A 227 -16.87 -18.87 20.83
N VAL A 228 -17.54 -19.93 21.29
CA VAL A 228 -18.24 -20.87 20.41
C VAL A 228 -19.51 -20.18 19.91
N LEU A 229 -19.58 -19.94 18.61
CA LEU A 229 -20.79 -19.46 17.96
C LEU A 229 -21.82 -20.60 17.93
N THR A 230 -22.78 -20.58 18.85
CA THR A 230 -23.88 -21.53 18.86
C THR A 230 -24.97 -21.08 17.89
N LYS A 231 -25.41 -21.97 17.00
CA LYS A 231 -26.53 -21.71 16.07
C LYS A 231 -27.82 -21.53 16.87
N ILE A 232 -28.59 -20.49 16.55
CA ILE A 232 -29.89 -20.24 17.20
C ILE A 232 -30.95 -21.09 16.49
N ASP A 233 -31.30 -22.24 17.06
CA ASP A 233 -32.30 -23.15 16.47
C ASP A 233 -33.76 -22.73 16.76
N ALA A 234 -33.97 -21.68 17.56
CA ALA A 234 -35.29 -21.22 18.00
C ALA A 234 -35.58 -19.76 17.59
N VAL A 235 -35.46 -19.48 16.29
CA VAL A 235 -35.93 -18.23 15.67
C VAL A 235 -37.37 -18.43 15.22
N ARG A 236 -38.27 -17.52 15.58
CA ARG A 236 -39.64 -17.48 15.03
C ARG A 236 -39.58 -17.09 13.55
N SER A 237 -40.64 -17.35 12.78
CA SER A 237 -40.71 -16.99 11.35
C SER A 237 -40.52 -15.48 11.07
N ASP A 238 -40.66 -14.64 12.09
CA ASP A 238 -40.45 -13.18 12.07
C ASP A 238 -39.00 -12.75 12.41
N GLY A 239 -38.06 -13.69 12.55
CA GLY A 239 -36.66 -13.39 12.89
C GLY A 239 -36.39 -13.12 14.37
N ARG A 240 -37.40 -13.18 15.26
CA ARG A 240 -37.23 -12.93 16.70
C ARG A 240 -36.96 -14.22 17.47
N VAL A 241 -36.00 -14.17 18.40
CA VAL A 241 -35.64 -15.32 19.25
C VAL A 241 -36.75 -15.60 20.27
N LYS A 242 -37.14 -16.87 20.47
CA LYS A 242 -38.13 -17.24 21.51
C LYS A 242 -37.61 -16.86 22.91
N LYS A 243 -38.43 -16.16 23.71
CA LYS A 243 -38.09 -15.62 25.04
C LYS A 243 -37.59 -16.69 26.03
N GLU A 244 -38.05 -17.94 25.90
CA GLU A 244 -37.57 -19.08 26.69
C GLU A 244 -36.15 -19.53 26.34
N ALA A 245 -35.75 -19.40 25.07
CA ALA A 245 -34.38 -19.73 24.64
C ALA A 245 -33.36 -18.74 25.22
N LEU A 246 -33.73 -17.46 25.33
CA LEU A 246 -32.90 -16.42 25.95
C LEU A 246 -32.69 -16.67 27.45
N ARG A 247 -33.72 -17.14 28.17
CA ARG A 247 -33.60 -17.49 29.61
C ARG A 247 -32.69 -18.69 29.86
N ARG A 248 -32.74 -19.73 29.01
CA ARG A 248 -31.83 -20.88 29.10
C ARG A 248 -30.37 -20.52 28.82
N MET A 249 -30.11 -19.51 27.98
CA MET A 249 -28.75 -19.03 27.70
C MET A 249 -28.14 -18.30 28.90
N LEU A 250 -28.91 -17.48 29.61
CA LEU A 250 -28.44 -16.76 30.79
C LEU A 250 -28.14 -17.68 31.97
N GLN A 251 -28.84 -18.82 32.10
CA GLN A 251 -28.59 -19.81 33.15
C GLN A 251 -27.36 -20.70 32.89
N LYS A 252 -26.86 -20.79 31.65
CA LYS A 252 -25.66 -21.58 31.29
C LYS A 252 -24.34 -20.80 31.39
N GLN A 253 -24.39 -19.52 31.79
CA GLN A 253 -23.21 -18.64 31.90
C GLN A 253 -22.74 -18.39 33.34
N ASN A 254 -23.35 -19.05 34.33
CA ASN A 254 -22.83 -19.16 35.71
C ASN A 254 -22.33 -20.58 35.95
#